data_AF-A0A1B4Q4A6-F1
#
_entry.id   AF-A0A1B4Q4A6-F1
#
_cell.length_a   1.000
_cell.length_b   1.000
_cell.length_c   1.000
_cell.angle_alpha   90.00
_cell.angle_beta   90.00
_cell.angle_gamma   90.00
#
_symmetry.space_group_name_H-M   'P 1'
#
loop_
_entity.id
_entity.type
_entity.pdbx_description
1 polymer ?
#
loop_
_entity_poly.entity_id
_entity_poly.type
_entity_poly.pdbx_seq_one_letter_code
_entity_poly.pdbx_strand_id
1 'polypeptide(L)'
;MGFLKLAIVFGAIVVIAKSIQLFSRHARRQYRHSFFAARGFWLAAIGINLTWWGYIGWGTALLHHEPTWGGLVLIAMGIAAVVRLIYENVRNTGPIYGFFGSILQLVLFFPVALYGIPLLAITLLFLLFATFKAGPAWFADHE
;
A
#
# COMPACT_ATOMS: atom_id res chain seq x y z
N MET A 1 17.04 5.76 -28.58
CA MET A 1 17.18 6.09 -27.14
C MET A 1 15.96 5.71 -26.29
N GLY A 2 14.71 5.93 -26.74
CA GLY A 2 13.51 5.56 -25.96
C GLY A 2 13.24 4.05 -25.81
N PHE A 3 13.41 3.27 -26.88
CA PHE A 3 13.17 1.82 -26.86
C PHE A 3 14.08 1.05 -25.90
N LEU A 4 15.36 1.41 -25.81
CA LEU A 4 16.31 0.77 -24.88
C LEU A 4 15.88 1.01 -23.41
N LYS A 5 15.45 2.24 -23.09
CA LYS A 5 14.92 2.57 -21.75
C LYS A 5 13.67 1.75 -21.42
N LEU A 6 12.74 1.63 -22.36
CA LEU A 6 11.53 0.82 -22.18
C LEU A 6 11.86 -0.67 -21.97
N ALA A 7 12.80 -1.21 -22.73
CA ALA A 7 13.25 -2.60 -22.59
C ALA A 7 13.91 -2.85 -21.22
N ILE A 8 14.71 -1.91 -20.73
CA ILE A 8 15.34 -2.00 -19.39
C ILE A 8 14.27 -1.95 -18.29
N VAL A 9 13.31 -1.03 -18.39
CA VAL A 9 12.20 -0.93 -17.42
C VAL A 9 11.36 -2.20 -17.44
N PHE A 10 11.00 -2.69 -18.62
CA PHE A 10 10.21 -3.92 -18.76
C PHE A 10 10.96 -5.13 -18.21
N GLY A 11 12.26 -5.27 -18.51
CA GLY A 11 13.11 -6.31 -17.96
C GLY A 11 13.17 -6.27 -16.43
N ALA A 12 13.33 -5.09 -15.85
CA ALA A 12 13.32 -4.91 -14.40
C ALA A 12 11.97 -5.34 -13.77
N ILE A 13 10.84 -4.95 -14.38
CA ILE A 13 9.50 -5.37 -13.93
C ILE A 13 9.36 -6.89 -13.97
N VAL A 14 9.78 -7.54 -15.06
CA VAL A 14 9.69 -8.99 -15.22
C VAL A 14 10.54 -9.72 -14.17
N VAL A 15 11.76 -9.24 -13.92
CA VAL A 15 12.66 -9.79 -12.90
C VAL A 15 12.04 -9.66 -11.51
N ILE A 16 11.52 -8.47 -11.17
CA ILE A 16 10.86 -8.23 -9.88
C ILE A 16 9.65 -9.16 -9.72
N ALA A 17 8.79 -9.26 -10.74
CA ALA A 17 7.61 -10.12 -10.72
C ALA A 17 7.98 -11.61 -10.54
N LYS A 18 9.00 -12.09 -11.25
CA LYS A 18 9.53 -13.45 -11.10
C LYS A 18 10.09 -13.70 -9.71
N SER A 19 10.86 -12.77 -9.15
CA SER A 19 11.43 -12.89 -7.80
C SER A 19 10.32 -12.95 -6.74
N ILE A 20 9.27 -12.13 -6.87
CA ILE A 20 8.10 -12.16 -5.98
C ILE A 20 7.38 -13.51 -6.07
N GLN A 21 7.13 -14.00 -7.28
CA GLN A 21 6.47 -15.30 -7.47
C GLN A 21 7.29 -16.44 -6.90
N LEU A 22 8.62 -16.43 -7.12
CA LEU A 22 9.52 -17.46 -6.60
C LEU A 22 9.57 -17.42 -5.06
N PHE A 23 9.69 -16.23 -4.47
CA PHE A 23 9.70 -16.04 -3.03
C PHE A 23 8.37 -16.47 -2.39
N SER A 24 7.24 -16.07 -2.98
CA SER A 24 5.90 -16.47 -2.52
C SER A 24 5.70 -17.98 -2.61
N ARG A 25 6.17 -18.62 -3.70
CA ARG A 25 6.09 -20.08 -3.86
C ARG A 25 6.99 -20.82 -2.87
N HIS A 26 8.19 -20.30 -2.62
CA HIS A 26 9.11 -20.87 -1.65
C HIS A 26 8.58 -20.73 -0.21
N ALA A 27 8.14 -19.53 0.17
CA ALA A 27 7.53 -19.26 1.47
C ALA A 27 6.28 -20.10 1.73
N ARG A 28 5.41 -20.26 0.72
CA ARG A 28 4.20 -21.09 0.82
C ARG A 28 4.52 -22.58 0.98
N ARG A 29 5.55 -23.08 0.27
CA ARG A 29 5.97 -24.48 0.38
C ARG A 29 6.62 -24.80 1.73
N GLN A 30 7.48 -23.89 2.21
CA GLN A 30 8.28 -24.12 3.41
C GLN A 30 7.52 -23.80 4.70
N TYR A 31 6.72 -22.72 4.70
CA TYR A 31 6.11 -22.19 5.93
C TYR A 31 4.58 -22.23 5.92
N ARG A 32 3.95 -22.68 4.82
CA ARG A 32 2.49 -22.58 4.59
C ARG A 32 1.92 -21.16 4.79
N HIS A 33 2.78 -20.13 4.84
CA HIS A 33 2.42 -18.74 5.05
C HIS A 33 2.55 -17.96 3.75
N SER A 34 1.61 -17.05 3.51
CA SER A 34 1.61 -16.18 2.35
C SER A 34 1.85 -14.74 2.82
N PHE A 35 3.10 -14.27 2.70
CA PHE A 35 3.47 -12.88 3.00
C PHE A 35 2.62 -11.87 2.23
N PHE A 36 2.32 -12.15 0.96
CA PHE A 36 1.50 -11.31 0.08
C PHE A 36 -0.01 -11.62 0.19
N ALA A 37 -0.51 -11.87 1.39
CA ALA A 37 -1.94 -12.04 1.62
C ALA A 37 -2.66 -10.68 1.71
N ALA A 38 -3.97 -10.66 1.41
CA ALA A 38 -4.79 -9.45 1.49
C ALA A 38 -4.66 -8.73 2.85
N ARG A 39 -4.64 -9.49 3.96
CA ARG A 39 -4.44 -8.93 5.31
C ARG A 39 -3.08 -8.24 5.47
N GLY A 40 -2.02 -8.85 4.97
CA GLY A 40 -0.68 -8.26 5.00
C GLY A 40 -0.58 -7.01 4.11
N PHE A 41 -1.28 -7.00 2.98
CA PHE A 41 -1.40 -5.81 2.13
C PHE A 41 -2.11 -4.67 2.86
N TRP A 42 -3.27 -4.93 3.47
CA TRP A 42 -4.01 -3.90 4.20
C TRP A 42 -3.23 -3.34 5.40
N LEU A 43 -2.57 -4.20 6.18
CA LEU A 43 -1.71 -3.74 7.28
C LEU A 43 -0.55 -2.87 6.80
N ALA A 44 0.12 -3.27 5.71
CA ALA A 44 1.17 -2.47 5.09
C ALA A 44 0.62 -1.14 4.55
N ALA A 45 -0.52 -1.18 3.86
CA ALA A 45 -1.14 0.00 3.28
C ALA A 45 -1.54 1.02 4.34
N ILE A 46 -2.17 0.58 5.43
CA ILE A 46 -2.53 1.41 6.57
C ILE A 46 -1.27 1.99 7.21
N GLY A 47 -0.27 1.14 7.50
CA GLY A 47 0.99 1.57 8.11
C GLY A 47 1.70 2.64 7.29
N ILE A 48 1.83 2.43 5.98
CA ILE A 48 2.49 3.33 5.04
C ILE A 48 1.73 4.66 4.93
N ASN A 49 0.41 4.61 4.74
CA ASN A 49 -0.39 5.84 4.62
C ASN A 49 -0.40 6.66 5.90
N LEU A 50 -0.65 6.04 7.06
CA LEU A 50 -0.67 6.76 8.34
C LEU A 50 0.69 7.38 8.67
N THR A 51 1.78 6.66 8.42
CA THR A 51 3.13 7.17 8.65
C THR A 51 3.45 8.34 7.70
N TRP A 52 3.11 8.19 6.42
CA TRP A 52 3.37 9.22 5.41
C TRP A 52 2.58 10.51 5.66
N TRP A 53 1.25 10.39 5.81
CA TRP A 53 0.39 11.55 6.07
C TRP A 53 0.65 12.15 7.46
N GLY A 54 1.00 11.32 8.45
CA GLY A 54 1.42 11.80 9.77
C GLY A 54 2.74 12.58 9.70
N TYR A 55 3.71 12.15 8.89
CA TYR A 55 4.96 12.86 8.67
C TYR A 55 4.73 14.20 7.95
N ILE A 56 3.92 14.21 6.90
CA ILE A 56 3.54 15.46 6.21
C ILE A 56 2.84 16.39 7.19
N GLY A 57 1.82 15.91 7.91
CA GLY A 57 1.05 16.71 8.87
C GLY A 57 1.89 17.26 10.02
N TRP A 58 2.84 16.46 10.53
CA TRP A 58 3.80 16.90 11.53
C TRP A 58 4.72 18.00 10.99
N GLY A 59 5.27 17.80 9.78
CA GLY A 59 6.16 18.77 9.14
C GLY A 59 5.43 20.08 8.81
N THR A 60 4.20 20.02 8.31
CA THR A 60 3.41 21.23 8.02
C THR A 60 3.01 21.95 9.29
N ALA A 61 2.61 21.24 10.35
CA ALA A 61 2.28 21.86 11.63
C ALA A 61 3.49 22.55 12.26
N LEU A 62 4.68 21.94 12.15
CA LEU A 62 5.93 22.55 12.61
C LEU A 62 6.25 23.86 11.88
N LEU A 63 6.00 23.92 10.57
CA LEU A 63 6.20 25.12 9.74
C LEU A 63 5.19 26.23 10.02
N HIS A 64 3.95 25.89 10.38
CA HIS A 64 2.88 26.85 10.65
C HIS A 64 2.71 27.18 12.15
N HIS A 65 3.62 26.71 13.01
CA HIS A 65 3.53 26.85 14.47
C HIS A 65 2.21 26.32 15.06
N GLU A 66 1.66 25.29 14.43
CA GLU A 66 0.43 24.63 14.84
C GLU A 66 0.72 23.41 15.73
N PRO A 67 -0.29 22.87 16.43
CA PRO A 67 -0.11 21.69 17.27
C PRO A 67 0.37 20.46 16.47
N THR A 68 1.59 20.01 16.76
CA THR A 68 2.27 18.90 16.06
C THR A 68 1.81 17.51 16.49
N TRP A 69 1.05 17.41 17.57
CA TRP A 69 0.64 16.14 18.18
C TRP A 69 -0.20 15.27 17.23
N GLY A 70 -1.02 15.85 16.37
CA GLY A 70 -1.85 15.10 15.42
C GLY A 70 -1.01 14.28 14.44
N GLY A 71 0.05 14.88 13.88
CA GLY A 71 0.98 14.18 13.00
C GLY A 71 1.75 13.08 13.72
N LEU A 72 2.19 13.33 14.96
CA LEU A 72 2.89 12.34 15.79
C LEU A 72 2.00 11.14 16.13
N VAL A 73 0.72 11.36 16.45
CA VAL A 73 -0.24 10.28 16.71
C VAL A 73 -0.45 9.41 15.48
N LEU A 74 -0.59 10.02 14.29
CA LEU A 74 -0.71 9.29 13.02
C LEU A 74 0.55 8.45 12.73
N ILE A 75 1.74 9.01 12.93
CA ILE A 75 3.00 8.27 12.81
C ILE A 75 3.03 7.08 13.78
N ALA A 76 2.68 7.29 15.05
CA ALA A 76 2.68 6.23 16.05
C ALA A 76 1.73 5.08 15.69
N MET A 77 0.52 5.40 15.20
CA MET A 77 -0.43 4.39 14.73
C MET A 77 0.09 3.65 13.49
N GLY A 78 0.72 4.36 12.55
CA GLY A 78 1.34 3.76 11.37
C GLY A 78 2.45 2.78 11.73
N ILE A 79 3.33 3.17 12.64
CA ILE A 79 4.40 2.31 13.17
C ILE A 79 3.82 1.09 13.87
N ALA A 80 2.78 1.24 14.70
CA ALA A 80 2.14 0.12 15.37
C ALA A 80 1.56 -0.91 14.38
N ALA A 81 0.96 -0.46 13.28
CA ALA A 81 0.48 -1.35 12.21
C ALA A 81 1.64 -2.11 11.53
N VAL A 82 2.76 -1.45 11.27
CA VAL A 82 3.97 -2.07 10.69
C VAL A 82 4.58 -3.09 11.66
N VAL A 83 4.70 -2.75 12.95
CA VAL A 83 5.20 -3.68 13.98
C VAL A 83 4.32 -4.91 14.08
N ARG A 84 2.99 -4.74 14.05
CA ARG A 84 2.05 -5.87 14.04
C ARG A 84 2.24 -6.76 12.81
N LEU A 85 2.43 -6.18 11.63
CA LEU A 85 2.70 -6.93 10.40
C LEU A 85 4.00 -7.75 10.50
N ILE A 86 5.07 -7.12 10.99
CA ILE A 86 6.36 -7.79 11.19
C ILE A 86 6.21 -8.92 12.20
N TYR A 87 5.51 -8.68 13.31
CA TYR A 87 5.25 -9.70 14.33
C TYR A 87 4.45 -10.89 13.77
N GLU A 88 3.38 -10.64 13.02
CA GLU A 88 2.58 -11.71 12.38
C GLU A 88 3.44 -12.53 11.40
N ASN A 89 4.32 -11.88 10.64
CA ASN A 89 5.20 -12.56 9.70
C ASN A 89 6.31 -13.35 10.41
N VAL A 90 6.96 -12.78 11.43
CA VAL A 90 7.99 -13.45 12.25
C VAL A 90 7.42 -14.65 12.98
N ARG A 91 6.23 -14.53 13.58
CA ARG A 91 5.57 -15.64 14.28
C ARG A 91 5.33 -16.84 13.35
N ASN A 92 5.05 -16.60 12.08
CA ASN A 92 4.68 -17.65 11.13
C ASN A 92 5.86 -18.24 10.35
N THR A 93 6.97 -17.51 10.21
CA THR A 93 8.11 -17.92 9.34
C THR A 93 9.48 -17.89 10.02
N GLY A 94 9.54 -17.55 11.31
CA GLY A 94 10.76 -17.35 12.07
C GLY A 94 11.34 -15.93 11.94
N PRO A 95 12.26 -15.54 12.85
CA PRO A 95 12.72 -14.16 12.98
C PRO A 95 13.44 -13.63 11.72
N ILE A 96 14.31 -14.43 11.11
CA ILE A 96 15.11 -14.01 9.96
C ILE A 96 14.22 -13.85 8.72
N TYR A 97 13.53 -14.90 8.30
CA TYR A 97 12.68 -14.87 7.11
C TYR A 97 11.47 -13.94 7.28
N GLY A 98 10.90 -13.86 8.48
CA GLY A 98 9.79 -12.97 8.79
C GLY A 98 10.18 -11.49 8.68
N PHE A 99 11.35 -11.11 9.18
CA PHE A 99 11.83 -9.74 9.11
C PHE A 99 12.17 -9.34 7.66
N PHE A 100 13.02 -10.10 6.97
CA PHE A 100 13.39 -9.79 5.58
C PHE A 100 12.18 -9.87 4.63
N GLY A 101 11.29 -10.84 4.83
CA GLY A 101 10.04 -10.94 4.08
C GLY A 101 9.13 -9.73 4.29
N SER A 102 9.05 -9.20 5.51
CA SER A 102 8.26 -8.00 5.82
C SER A 102 8.87 -6.74 5.19
N ILE A 103 10.20 -6.59 5.21
CA ILE A 103 10.87 -5.47 4.52
C ILE A 103 10.57 -5.53 3.03
N LEU A 104 10.74 -6.69 2.39
CA LEU A 104 10.45 -6.86 0.97
C LEU A 104 8.98 -6.54 0.66
N GLN A 105 8.06 -7.01 1.52
CA GLN A 105 6.63 -6.73 1.40
C GLN A 105 6.33 -5.22 1.49
N LEU A 106 6.90 -4.51 2.47
CA LEU A 106 6.71 -3.07 2.63
C LEU A 106 7.25 -2.29 1.42
N VAL A 107 8.45 -2.61 0.94
CA VAL A 107 9.06 -1.94 -0.23
C VAL A 107 8.20 -2.12 -1.48
N LEU A 108 7.69 -3.33 -1.70
CA LEU A 108 6.86 -3.63 -2.87
C LEU A 108 5.47 -3.01 -2.78
N PHE A 109 4.89 -2.96 -1.58
CA PHE A 109 3.57 -2.37 -1.38
C PHE A 109 3.61 -0.86 -1.26
N PHE A 110 4.74 -0.24 -0.94
CA PHE A 110 4.87 1.21 -0.80
C PHE A 110 4.33 2.03 -1.99
N PRO A 111 4.79 1.83 -3.24
CA PRO A 111 4.27 2.62 -4.36
C PRO A 111 2.78 2.38 -4.61
N VAL A 112 2.31 1.14 -4.46
CA VAL A 112 0.90 0.79 -4.66
C VAL A 112 0.02 1.38 -3.55
N ALA A 113 0.48 1.34 -2.31
CA ALA A 113 -0.25 1.84 -1.16
C ALA A 113 -0.34 3.37 -1.15
N LEU A 114 0.74 4.04 -1.57
CA LEU A 114 0.85 5.49 -1.51
C LEU A 114 0.21 6.18 -2.72
N TYR A 115 0.32 5.59 -3.92
CA TYR A 115 -0.25 6.18 -5.13
C TYR A 115 -1.48 5.43 -5.63
N GLY A 116 -1.44 4.09 -5.63
CA GLY A 116 -2.51 3.26 -6.16
C GLY A 116 -3.81 3.37 -5.37
N ILE A 117 -3.75 3.30 -4.04
CA ILE A 117 -4.96 3.41 -3.19
C ILE A 117 -5.62 4.79 -3.32
N PRO A 118 -4.91 5.92 -3.20
CA PRO A 118 -5.52 7.23 -3.43
C PRO A 118 -6.09 7.39 -4.83
N LEU A 119 -5.40 6.91 -5.87
CA LEU A 119 -5.90 6.97 -7.24
C LEU A 119 -7.19 6.15 -7.42
N LEU A 120 -7.25 4.95 -6.84
CA LEU A 120 -8.47 4.13 -6.82
C LEU A 120 -9.61 4.84 -6.08
N ALA A 121 -9.33 5.45 -4.92
CA ALA A 121 -10.31 6.20 -4.17
C ALA A 121 -10.85 7.40 -4.97
N ILE A 122 -9.97 8.18 -5.61
CA ILE A 122 -10.34 9.29 -6.50
C ILE A 122 -11.21 8.78 -7.66
N THR A 123 -10.83 7.65 -8.27
CA THR A 123 -11.58 7.05 -9.38
C THR A 123 -12.97 6.62 -8.94
N LEU A 124 -13.09 5.99 -7.76
CA LEU A 124 -14.37 5.60 -7.17
C LEU A 124 -15.25 6.81 -6.84
N LEU A 125 -14.68 7.85 -6.25
CA LEU A 125 -15.41 9.10 -5.97
C LEU A 125 -15.89 9.78 -7.25
N PHE A 126 -15.04 9.79 -8.28
CA PHE A 126 -15.41 10.31 -9.59
C PHE A 126 -16.53 9.52 -10.23
N LEU A 127 -16.45 8.18 -10.20
CA LEU A 127 -17.51 7.30 -10.71
C LEU A 127 -18.81 7.50 -9.95
N LEU A 128 -18.75 7.56 -8.62
CA LEU A 128 -19.90 7.82 -7.76
C LEU A 128 -20.56 9.15 -8.12
N PHE A 129 -19.76 10.22 -8.24
CA PHE A 129 -20.24 11.53 -8.66
C PHE A 129 -20.85 11.51 -10.06
N ALA A 130 -20.21 10.83 -11.02
CA ALA A 130 -20.73 10.68 -12.37
C ALA A 130 -22.07 9.93 -12.38
N THR A 131 -22.21 8.85 -11.61
CA THR A 131 -23.45 8.08 -11.49
C THR A 131 -24.58 8.91 -10.85
N PHE A 132 -24.30 9.66 -9.77
CA PHE A 132 -25.31 10.52 -9.15
C PHE A 132 -25.69 11.72 -10.01
N LYS A 133 -24.73 12.34 -10.71
CA LYS A 133 -24.97 13.48 -11.61
C LYS A 133 -25.64 13.06 -12.92
N ALA A 134 -25.42 11.83 -13.39
CA ALA A 134 -26.10 11.30 -14.56
C ALA A 134 -27.59 11.03 -14.33
N GLY A 135 -28.04 10.92 -13.06
CA GLY A 135 -29.42 10.61 -12.70
C GLY A 135 -29.89 9.25 -13.27
N PRO A 136 -30.92 8.61 -12.69
CA PRO A 136 -31.57 7.51 -13.38
C PRO A 136 -32.25 8.11 -14.62
N ALA A 137 -31.72 7.83 -15.81
CA ALA A 137 -32.38 8.18 -17.09
C ALA A 137 -33.82 7.62 -17.18
N TRP A 138 -34.19 6.70 -16.28
CA TRP A 138 -35.52 6.10 -16.15
C TRP A 138 -36.64 7.08 -15.75
N PHE A 139 -36.32 8.24 -15.15
CA PHE A 139 -37.36 9.22 -14.76
C PHE A 139 -37.72 10.22 -15.87
N ALA A 140 -37.07 10.15 -17.05
CA ALA A 140 -37.28 11.13 -18.12
C ALA A 140 -38.24 10.66 -19.25
N ASP A 141 -38.66 9.39 -19.26
CA ASP A 141 -39.46 8.79 -20.35
C ASP A 141 -40.94 8.52 -19.98
N HIS A 142 -41.48 9.25 -18.99
CA HIS A 142 -42.92 9.21 -18.65
C HIS A 142 -43.52 10.62 -18.64
N GLU A 143 -43.62 11.24 -19.82
CA GLU A 143 -44.58 12.31 -20.12
C GLU A 143 -45.35 11.99 -21.40
#